data_AF-A0A7J3BC01-F1
#
_entry.id   AF-A0A7J3BC01-F1
#
_cell.length_a   1.000
_cell.length_b   1.000
_cell.length_c   1.000
_cell.angle_alpha   90.00
_cell.angle_beta   90.00
_cell.angle_gamma   90.00
#
_symmetry.space_group_name_H-M   'P 1'
#
loop_
_entity.id
_entity.type
_entity.pdbx_description
1 polymer ?
#
loop_
_entity_poly.entity_id
_entity_poly.type
_entity_poly.pdbx_seq_one_letter_code
_entity_poly.pdbx_strand_id
1 'polypeptide(L)'
;MGRKENLTSEDRAWIKRFNKLGGKTKTTASGRALEKNLLSRGGWMASVDHQDPDLKNILAHGQLFIPGKSGVSVQAVLGKDHQCHWNASDLFKSGKADSVVTGYVLDGDRMIWRQHSWGMKGNRILETTEGNLGSAAYFGVRYSGKEAQAFARNIGPRPKIY
;
A
#
# COMPACT_ATOMS: atom_id res chain seq x y z
N MET A 1 13.71 -23.01 1.12
CA MET A 1 12.71 -23.95 1.67
C MET A 1 11.76 -23.15 2.54
N GLY A 2 10.44 -23.12 2.40
CA GLY A 2 9.49 -23.77 1.50
C GLY A 2 8.11 -23.29 1.93
N ARG A 3 7.39 -22.58 1.04
CA ARG A 3 5.95 -22.29 1.21
C ARG A 3 5.23 -22.06 -0.12
N LYS A 4 5.84 -22.45 -1.25
CA LYS A 4 5.13 -22.50 -2.54
C LYS A 4 4.09 -23.63 -2.59
N GLU A 5 4.02 -24.49 -1.57
CA GLU A 5 3.24 -25.75 -1.64
C GLU A 5 1.87 -25.72 -0.96
N ASN A 6 1.50 -24.68 -0.19
CA ASN A 6 0.22 -24.66 0.54
C ASN A 6 -0.67 -23.45 0.18
N LEU A 7 -0.91 -23.22 -1.12
CA LEU A 7 -1.99 -22.31 -1.53
C LEU A 7 -3.34 -22.96 -1.21
N THR A 8 -4.16 -22.31 -0.40
CA THR A 8 -5.52 -22.77 -0.08
C THR A 8 -6.41 -22.72 -1.33
N SER A 9 -7.55 -23.39 -1.28
CA SER A 9 -8.58 -23.33 -2.31
C SER A 9 -9.04 -21.88 -2.57
N GLU A 10 -9.11 -21.08 -1.50
CA GLU A 10 -9.46 -19.66 -1.55
C GLU A 10 -8.36 -18.82 -2.18
N ASP A 11 -7.09 -19.06 -1.83
CA ASP A 11 -5.94 -18.38 -2.46
C ASP A 11 -5.92 -18.64 -3.96
N ARG A 12 -6.16 -19.90 -4.38
CA ARG A 12 -6.22 -20.27 -5.81
C ARG A 12 -7.39 -19.61 -6.51
N ALA A 13 -8.57 -19.57 -5.87
CA ALA A 13 -9.75 -18.89 -6.42
C ALA A 13 -9.52 -17.37 -6.54
N TRP A 14 -8.85 -16.77 -5.56
CA TRP A 14 -8.47 -15.36 -5.56
C TRP A 14 -7.44 -15.06 -6.64
N ILE A 15 -6.36 -15.85 -6.77
CA ILE A 15 -5.36 -15.71 -7.85
C ILE A 15 -6.03 -15.83 -9.22
N LYS A 16 -6.94 -16.80 -9.39
CA LYS A 16 -7.68 -16.98 -10.64
C LYS A 16 -8.56 -15.77 -10.95
N ARG A 17 -9.23 -15.20 -9.94
CA ARG A 17 -10.04 -13.98 -10.08
C ARG A 17 -9.16 -12.77 -10.38
N PHE A 18 -8.01 -12.63 -9.71
CA PHE A 18 -7.03 -11.57 -9.94
C PHE A 18 -6.48 -11.60 -11.37
N ASN A 19 -6.02 -12.76 -11.84
CA ASN A 19 -5.53 -12.95 -13.21
C ASN A 19 -6.62 -12.73 -14.27
N LYS A 20 -7.88 -13.07 -13.95
CA LYS A 20 -9.03 -12.87 -14.85
C LYS A 20 -9.48 -11.40 -14.91
N LEU A 21 -9.37 -10.66 -13.81
CA LEU A 21 -9.68 -9.22 -13.73
C LEU A 21 -8.54 -8.34 -14.24
N GLY A 22 -7.29 -8.78 -14.11
CA GLY A 22 -6.08 -8.12 -14.61
C GLY A 22 -5.89 -8.27 -16.12
N GLY A 23 -6.97 -8.13 -16.90
CA GLY A 23 -6.98 -8.29 -18.35
C GLY A 23 -5.80 -7.60 -19.01
N LYS A 24 -4.88 -8.38 -19.59
CA LYS A 24 -3.77 -7.96 -20.48
C LYS A 24 -3.05 -6.66 -20.08
N THR A 25 -2.84 -6.38 -18.79
CA THR A 25 -2.01 -5.22 -18.42
C THR A 25 -0.55 -5.51 -18.77
N LYS A 26 0.07 -4.63 -19.56
CA LYS A 26 1.48 -4.79 -19.96
C LYS A 26 2.36 -4.71 -18.71
N THR A 27 2.96 -5.84 -18.36
CA THR A 27 3.90 -5.94 -17.24
C THR A 27 5.14 -5.07 -17.53
N THR A 28 5.38 -4.05 -16.70
CA THR A 28 6.56 -3.18 -16.83
C THR A 28 7.78 -3.77 -16.12
N ALA A 29 8.99 -3.44 -16.59
CA ALA A 29 10.23 -3.87 -15.93
C ALA A 29 10.30 -3.36 -14.48
N SER A 30 9.90 -2.11 -14.25
CA SER A 30 9.87 -1.52 -12.92
C SER A 30 8.84 -2.21 -12.02
N GLY A 31 7.67 -2.61 -12.53
CA GLY A 31 6.70 -3.34 -11.72
C GLY A 31 7.18 -4.74 -11.30
N ARG A 32 7.87 -5.47 -12.20
CA ARG A 32 8.52 -6.73 -11.82
C ARG A 32 9.63 -6.53 -10.78
N ALA A 33 10.39 -5.45 -10.91
CA ALA A 33 11.43 -5.11 -9.94
C ALA A 33 10.83 -4.79 -8.57
N LEU A 34 9.71 -4.05 -8.52
CA LEU A 34 8.99 -3.75 -7.29
C LEU A 34 8.39 -5.01 -6.67
N GLU A 35 7.77 -5.88 -7.46
CA GLU A 35 7.26 -7.17 -6.99
C GLU A 35 8.35 -7.98 -6.30
N LYS A 36 9.52 -8.13 -6.96
CA LYS A 36 10.69 -8.80 -6.37
C LYS A 36 11.18 -8.11 -5.09
N ASN A 37 11.16 -6.77 -5.04
CA ASN A 37 11.56 -6.00 -3.87
C ASN A 37 10.61 -6.19 -2.68
N LEU A 38 9.30 -6.27 -2.94
CA LEU A 38 8.30 -6.52 -1.90
C LEU A 38 8.43 -7.94 -1.36
N LEU A 39 8.53 -8.93 -2.25
CA LEU A 39 8.66 -10.35 -1.87
C LEU A 39 9.96 -10.64 -1.10
N SER A 40 11.04 -9.90 -1.35
CA SER A 40 12.28 -10.06 -0.55
C SER A 40 12.14 -9.53 0.88
N ARG A 41 11.09 -8.76 1.18
CA ARG A 41 10.77 -8.23 2.52
C ARG A 41 9.72 -9.07 3.26
N GLY A 42 9.24 -10.14 2.64
CA GLY A 42 8.23 -11.03 3.19
C GLY A 42 7.01 -11.16 2.28
N GLY A 43 6.03 -11.93 2.74
CA GLY A 43 4.86 -12.29 1.93
C GLY A 43 5.17 -13.36 0.89
N TRP A 44 4.12 -13.87 0.26
CA TRP A 44 4.23 -14.87 -0.82
C TRP A 44 3.69 -14.38 -2.16
N MET A 45 2.99 -13.25 -2.16
CA MET A 45 2.45 -12.60 -3.35
C MET A 45 2.46 -11.08 -3.18
N ALA A 46 2.69 -10.38 -4.29
CA ALA A 46 2.55 -8.94 -4.35
C ALA A 46 1.62 -8.53 -5.50
N SER A 47 0.50 -7.92 -5.15
CA SER A 47 -0.49 -7.40 -6.08
C SER A 47 -0.05 -6.01 -6.57
N VAL A 48 0.96 -5.98 -7.44
CA VAL A 48 1.53 -4.73 -7.99
C VAL A 48 0.68 -4.22 -9.16
N ASP A 49 0.26 -2.96 -9.08
CA ASP A 49 -0.28 -2.27 -10.24
C ASP A 49 0.87 -1.76 -11.12
N HIS A 50 1.08 -2.41 -12.27
CA HIS A 50 2.17 -2.08 -13.19
C HIS A 50 2.04 -0.71 -13.88
N GLN A 51 0.89 -0.04 -13.73
CA GLN A 51 0.61 1.29 -14.26
C GLN A 51 0.57 2.38 -13.19
N ASP A 52 0.84 2.03 -11.93
CA ASP A 52 0.90 3.00 -10.84
C ASP A 52 1.89 4.13 -11.19
N PRO A 53 1.44 5.40 -11.25
CA PRO A 53 2.31 6.52 -11.62
C PRO A 53 3.45 6.73 -10.61
N ASP A 54 3.27 6.31 -9.35
CA ASP A 54 4.28 6.39 -8.31
C ASP A 54 5.24 5.19 -8.29
N LEU A 55 5.03 4.18 -9.14
CA LEU A 55 5.75 2.91 -9.11
C LEU A 55 7.28 3.07 -9.12
N LYS A 56 7.79 3.97 -9.97
CA LYS A 56 9.25 4.22 -10.06
C LYS A 56 9.77 4.90 -8.80
N ASN A 57 9.01 5.83 -8.22
CA ASN A 57 9.38 6.52 -6.98
C ASN A 57 9.33 5.56 -5.80
N ILE A 58 8.31 4.70 -5.70
CA ILE A 58 8.21 3.67 -4.69
C ILE A 58 9.41 2.72 -4.76
N LEU A 59 9.79 2.29 -5.97
CA LEU A 59 10.95 1.41 -6.16
C LEU A 59 12.28 2.08 -5.77
N ALA A 60 12.48 3.34 -6.13
CA ALA A 60 13.74 4.05 -5.92
C ALA A 60 13.90 4.62 -4.50
N HIS A 61 12.81 5.08 -3.89
CA HIS A 61 12.83 5.89 -2.66
C HIS A 61 11.95 5.30 -1.55
N GLY A 62 11.37 4.11 -1.76
CA GLY A 62 10.50 3.47 -0.79
C GLY A 62 11.22 3.13 0.51
N GLN A 63 10.53 3.37 1.62
CA GLN A 63 10.97 3.05 2.97
C GLN A 63 10.12 1.94 3.56
N LEU A 64 10.73 1.08 4.36
CA LEU A 64 10.04 0.00 5.07
C LEU A 64 9.68 0.47 6.49
N PHE A 65 8.41 0.36 6.85
CA PHE A 65 7.88 0.64 8.17
C PHE A 65 7.32 -0.66 8.76
N ILE A 66 7.86 -1.08 9.90
CA ILE A 66 7.41 -2.30 10.58
C ILE A 66 6.81 -1.90 11.92
N PRO A 67 5.48 -2.07 12.12
CA PRO A 67 4.84 -1.78 13.40
C PRO A 67 5.57 -2.45 14.57
N GLY A 68 5.80 -1.69 15.64
CA GLY A 68 6.52 -2.14 16.83
C GLY A 68 8.05 -2.18 16.71
N LYS A 69 8.62 -1.80 15.56
CA LYS A 69 10.08 -1.69 15.37
C LYS A 69 10.50 -0.26 15.09
N SER A 70 11.70 0.11 15.55
CA SER A 70 12.31 1.42 15.28
C SER A 70 11.41 2.63 15.63
N GLY A 71 10.59 2.49 16.67
CA GLY A 71 9.64 3.51 17.11
C GLY A 71 8.43 3.71 16.17
N VAL A 72 8.19 2.80 15.22
CA VAL A 72 7.00 2.83 14.36
C VAL A 72 5.80 2.31 15.13
N SER A 73 4.77 3.15 15.26
CA SER A 73 3.47 2.81 15.87
C SER A 73 2.36 2.96 14.84
N VAL A 74 1.28 2.18 14.97
CA VAL A 74 0.07 2.33 14.16
C VAL A 74 -1.04 2.93 15.03
N GLN A 75 -1.76 3.90 14.51
CA GLN A 75 -2.97 4.46 15.10
C GLN A 75 -4.11 4.38 14.09
N ALA A 76 -5.23 3.79 14.52
CA ALA A 76 -6.45 3.77 13.75
C ALA A 76 -7.05 5.18 13.65
N VAL A 77 -7.26 5.63 12.43
CA VAL A 77 -8.00 6.86 12.10
C VAL A 77 -8.93 6.52 10.93
N LEU A 78 -9.92 5.66 11.20
CA LEU A 78 -10.77 5.04 10.19
C LEU A 78 -11.37 6.09 9.26
N GLY A 79 -11.28 5.83 7.95
CA GLY A 79 -11.84 6.65 6.90
C GLY A 79 -12.94 5.92 6.15
N LYS A 80 -13.26 6.39 4.95
CA LYS A 80 -14.22 5.67 4.09
C LYS A 80 -13.52 4.47 3.44
N ASP A 81 -14.21 3.34 3.37
CA ASP A 81 -13.70 2.13 2.73
C ASP A 81 -13.33 2.36 1.26
N HIS A 82 -12.30 1.64 0.81
CA HIS A 82 -11.75 1.70 -0.54
C HIS A 82 -11.29 3.09 -1.00
N GLN A 83 -11.03 4.01 -0.07
CA GLN A 83 -10.68 5.40 -0.37
C GLN A 83 -9.38 5.84 0.32
N CYS A 84 -8.42 4.92 0.47
CA CYS A 84 -7.17 5.16 1.20
C CYS A 84 -6.37 6.38 0.69
N HIS A 85 -6.31 6.63 -0.63
CA HIS A 85 -5.63 7.79 -1.19
C HIS A 85 -6.30 9.12 -0.79
N TRP A 86 -7.64 9.16 -0.79
CA TRP A 86 -8.39 10.34 -0.33
C TRP A 86 -8.31 10.50 1.18
N ASN A 87 -8.48 9.43 1.95
CA ASN A 87 -8.40 9.48 3.41
C ASN A 87 -7.02 9.99 3.87
N ALA A 88 -5.93 9.45 3.31
CA ALA A 88 -4.57 9.91 3.63
C ALA A 88 -4.36 11.38 3.26
N SER A 89 -4.90 11.80 2.11
CA SER A 89 -4.87 13.21 1.69
C SER A 89 -5.66 14.13 2.61
N ASP A 90 -6.81 13.69 3.11
CA ASP A 90 -7.64 14.45 4.06
C ASP A 90 -6.91 14.59 5.41
N LEU A 91 -6.22 13.54 5.87
CA LEU A 91 -5.38 13.60 7.06
C LEU A 91 -4.25 14.63 6.92
N PHE A 92 -3.59 14.68 5.76
CA PHE A 92 -2.56 15.68 5.50
C PHE A 92 -3.14 17.10 5.42
N LYS A 93 -4.22 17.30 4.64
CA LYS A 93 -4.86 18.63 4.48
C LYS A 93 -5.39 19.20 5.78
N SER A 94 -5.85 18.35 6.69
CA SER A 94 -6.33 18.75 8.02
C SER A 94 -5.22 18.96 9.05
N GLY A 95 -3.94 18.71 8.69
CA GLY A 95 -2.81 18.79 9.62
C GLY A 95 -2.75 17.64 10.64
N LYS A 96 -3.58 16.61 10.49
CA LYS A 96 -3.51 15.40 11.33
C LYS A 96 -2.30 14.55 11.00
N ALA A 97 -1.91 14.50 9.73
CA ALA A 97 -0.68 13.90 9.25
C ALA A 97 0.29 14.98 8.75
N ASP A 98 1.58 14.80 9.00
CA ASP A 98 2.64 15.69 8.51
C ASP A 98 3.04 15.33 7.07
N SER A 99 2.67 14.13 6.63
CA SER A 99 3.08 13.53 5.35
C SER A 99 2.09 12.45 4.90
N VAL A 100 2.11 12.16 3.61
CA VAL A 100 1.37 11.04 2.99
C VAL A 100 2.38 10.03 2.49
N VAL A 101 2.08 8.74 2.62
CA VAL A 101 2.86 7.68 2.01
C VAL A 101 1.96 6.95 1.02
N THR A 102 2.49 6.70 -0.18
CA THR A 102 1.88 5.80 -1.17
C THR A 102 2.82 4.63 -1.41
N GLY A 103 2.25 3.42 -1.51
CA GLY A 103 3.03 2.21 -1.60
C GLY A 103 2.19 0.96 -1.41
N TYR A 104 2.70 0.05 -0.59
CA TYR A 104 2.15 -1.28 -0.40
C TYR A 104 2.12 -1.65 1.07
N VAL A 105 1.04 -2.31 1.49
CA VAL A 105 0.88 -2.88 2.83
C VAL A 105 0.94 -4.40 2.74
N LEU A 106 1.68 -5.03 3.65
CA LEU A 106 1.69 -6.47 3.83
C LEU A 106 0.62 -6.83 4.86
N ASP A 107 -0.46 -7.44 4.37
CA ASP A 107 -1.51 -8.00 5.21
C ASP A 107 -0.92 -9.04 6.19
N GLY A 108 -1.29 -8.93 7.47
CA GLY A 108 -0.73 -9.78 8.54
C GLY A 108 -1.15 -11.24 8.48
N ASP A 109 -2.36 -11.52 7.99
CA ASP A 109 -2.93 -12.87 7.97
C ASP A 109 -2.59 -13.57 6.66
N ARG A 110 -2.97 -12.94 5.55
CA ARG A 110 -2.81 -13.49 4.21
C ARG A 110 -1.39 -13.36 3.69
N MET A 111 -0.55 -12.49 4.27
CA MET A 111 0.84 -12.30 3.85
C MET A 111 0.95 -11.93 2.36
N ILE A 112 0.06 -11.04 1.91
CA ILE A 112 -0.01 -10.51 0.53
C ILE A 112 0.26 -9.01 0.58
N TRP A 113 1.14 -8.52 -0.29
CA TRP A 113 1.32 -7.09 -0.50
C TRP A 113 0.20 -6.52 -1.38
N ARG A 114 -0.44 -5.45 -0.93
CA ARG A 114 -1.49 -4.72 -1.67
C ARG A 114 -1.18 -3.24 -1.72
N GLN A 115 -1.51 -2.59 -2.83
CA GLN A 115 -1.37 -1.14 -2.96
C GLN A 115 -2.17 -0.45 -1.86
N HIS A 116 -1.56 0.56 -1.24
CA HIS A 116 -2.15 1.29 -0.13
C HIS A 116 -1.50 2.67 0.02
N SER A 117 -2.28 3.62 0.54
CA SER A 117 -1.78 4.93 0.95
C SER A 117 -2.24 5.24 2.38
N TRP A 118 -1.34 5.83 3.18
CA TRP A 118 -1.58 6.14 4.59
C TRP A 118 -0.99 7.48 5.00
N GLY A 119 -1.49 8.03 6.10
CA GLY A 119 -0.91 9.23 6.70
C GLY A 119 0.25 8.89 7.62
N MET A 120 1.21 9.81 7.76
CA MET A 120 2.30 9.68 8.74
C MET A 120 2.40 10.94 9.59
N LYS A 121 2.48 10.75 10.91
CA LYS A 121 2.77 11.81 11.91
C LYS A 121 4.04 11.42 12.69
N GLY A 122 5.15 12.10 12.45
CA GLY A 122 6.46 11.59 12.91
C GLY A 122 6.74 10.17 12.42
N ASN A 123 6.90 9.20 13.33
CA ASN A 123 7.03 7.77 13.04
C ASN A 123 5.72 6.96 13.23
N ARG A 124 4.59 7.64 13.42
CA ARG A 124 3.29 7.00 13.57
C ARG A 124 2.55 6.90 12.24
N ILE A 125 2.16 5.69 11.88
CA ILE A 125 1.24 5.39 10.78
C ILE A 125 -0.17 5.73 11.24
N LEU A 126 -0.87 6.56 10.47
CA LEU A 126 -2.30 6.80 10.61
C LEU A 126 -3.02 5.93 9.59
N GLU A 127 -3.48 4.78 10.05
CA GLU A 127 -4.15 3.76 9.24
C GLU A 127 -5.64 4.08 9.15
N THR A 128 -6.17 4.09 7.93
CA THR A 128 -7.56 4.48 7.66
C THR A 128 -8.44 3.32 7.21
N THR A 129 -7.83 2.14 7.00
CA THR A 129 -8.50 0.91 6.58
C THR A 129 -8.45 -0.11 7.71
N GLU A 130 -9.62 -0.51 8.22
CA GLU A 130 -9.71 -1.41 9.38
C GLU A 130 -8.97 -2.73 9.16
N GLY A 131 -9.10 -3.34 7.99
CA GLY A 131 -8.42 -4.61 7.65
C GLY A 131 -6.88 -4.53 7.61
N ASN A 132 -6.29 -3.34 7.69
CA ASN A 132 -4.84 -3.16 7.80
C ASN A 132 -4.37 -2.94 9.25
N LEU A 133 -5.29 -2.84 10.22
CA LEU A 133 -4.97 -2.75 11.65
C LEU A 133 -4.48 -4.10 12.15
N GLY A 134 -3.23 -4.42 11.84
CA GLY A 134 -2.64 -5.75 12.02
C GLY A 134 -1.64 -6.13 10.93
N SER A 135 -1.44 -5.25 9.94
CA SER A 135 -0.46 -5.44 8.88
C SER A 135 0.95 -5.64 9.44
N ALA A 136 1.64 -6.63 8.88
CA ALA A 136 2.99 -6.99 9.30
C ALA A 136 4.03 -5.95 8.90
N ALA A 137 3.82 -5.24 7.79
CA ALA A 137 4.73 -4.21 7.29
C ALA A 137 4.04 -3.27 6.30
N TYR A 138 4.66 -2.12 6.11
CA TYR A 138 4.29 -1.12 5.11
C TYR A 138 5.55 -0.72 4.33
N PHE A 139 5.46 -0.61 3.02
CA PHE A 139 6.57 -0.20 2.17
C PHE A 139 6.10 0.85 1.17
N GLY A 140 6.65 2.06 1.22
CA GLY A 140 6.18 3.13 0.34
C GLY A 140 7.07 4.36 0.36
N VAL A 141 6.82 5.26 -0.59
CA VAL A 141 7.51 6.55 -0.69
C VAL A 141 6.75 7.60 0.12
N ARG A 142 7.49 8.31 0.98
CA ARG A 142 6.93 9.33 1.88
C ARG A 142 7.02 10.70 1.23
N TYR A 143 5.87 11.30 0.96
CA TYR A 143 5.75 12.66 0.44
C TYR A 143 5.41 13.64 1.57
N SER A 144 6.09 14.79 1.57
CA SER A 144 5.86 15.87 2.53
C SER A 144 5.79 17.23 1.85
N GLY A 145 5.31 18.27 2.54
CA GLY A 145 5.25 19.64 2.01
C GLY A 145 4.58 19.72 0.63
N LYS A 146 5.31 20.22 -0.37
CA LYS A 146 4.81 20.40 -1.75
C LYS A 146 4.49 19.07 -2.44
N GLU A 147 5.21 18.00 -2.14
CA GLU A 147 4.97 16.68 -2.75
C GLU A 147 3.66 16.07 -2.24
N ALA A 148 3.39 16.18 -0.94
CA ALA A 148 2.13 15.74 -0.35
C ALA A 148 0.94 16.57 -0.87
N GLN A 149 1.14 17.87 -1.10
CA GLN A 149 0.14 18.71 -1.77
C GLN A 149 -0.09 18.28 -3.22
N ALA A 150 0.97 17.93 -3.96
CA ALA A 150 0.87 17.45 -5.33
C ALA A 150 0.13 16.10 -5.40
N PHE A 151 0.49 15.15 -4.53
CA PHE A 151 -0.23 13.89 -4.37
C PHE A 151 -1.73 14.15 -4.19
N ALA A 152 -2.10 14.96 -3.21
CA ALA A 152 -3.50 15.22 -2.87
C ALA A 152 -4.29 16.03 -3.92
N ARG A 153 -3.62 16.62 -4.92
CA ARG A 153 -4.23 17.22 -6.12
C ARG A 153 -4.39 16.21 -7.24
N ASN A 154 -3.44 15.28 -7.38
CA ASN A 154 -3.37 14.32 -8.48
C ASN A 154 -4.27 13.09 -8.30
N ILE A 155 -4.74 12.79 -7.08
CA ILE A 155 -5.68 11.68 -6.83
C ILE A 155 -7.04 11.82 -7.52
N GLY A 156 -7.34 12.97 -8.12
CA GLY A 156 -8.60 13.23 -8.81
C GLY A 156 -9.81 13.37 -7.88
N PRO A 157 -11.02 13.52 -8.44
CA PRO A 157 -12.24 13.68 -7.67
C PRO A 157 -12.55 12.39 -6.90
N ARG A 158 -13.03 12.56 -5.66
CA ARG A 158 -13.44 11.44 -4.81
C ARG A 158 -14.64 10.72 -5.44
N PRO A 159 -14.56 9.40 -5.72
CA PRO A 159 -15.66 8.67 -6.33
C PRO A 159 -16.85 8.63 -5.37
N LYS A 160 -18.06 8.76 -5.94
CA LYS A 160 -19.29 8.47 -5.23
C LYS A 160 -19.45 6.96 -5.19
N ILE A 161 -19.14 6.35 -4.05
CA ILE A 161 -19.44 4.94 -3.81
C ILE A 161 -20.91 4.90 -3.36
N TYR A 162 -21.75 4.26 -4.17
CA TYR A 162 -23.18 4.05 -3.89
C TYR A 162 -23.38 2.76 -3.10
#